data_AF-A0A8T6VAS4-F1
#
_entry.id   AF-A0A8T6VAS4-F1
#
_cell.length_a   1.000
_cell.length_b   1.000
_cell.length_c   1.000
_cell.angle_alpha   90.00
_cell.angle_beta   90.00
_cell.angle_gamma   90.00
#
_symmetry.space_group_name_H-M   'P 1'
#
loop_
_entity.id
_entity.type
_entity.pdbx_description
1 polymer ?
#
loop_
_entity_poly.entity_id
_entity_poly.type
_entity_poly.pdbx_seq_one_letter_code
_entity_poly.pdbx_strand_id
1 'polypeptide(L)' 'HNLEDLITTHLHSKIEGNKCMELFVLDGDGELVSTFTKDFQINKKMDTVKLVTLT' A
#
# COMPACT_ATOMS: atom_id res chain seq x y z
N HIS A 1 -4.52 10.41 7.35
CA HIS A 1 -5.57 11.37 6.97
C HIS A 1 -5.39 11.85 5.53
N ASN A 2 -4.32 12.57 5.12
CA ASN A 2 -4.15 13.01 3.70
C ASN A 2 -4.08 11.89 2.65
N LEU A 3 -3.87 10.63 3.06
CA LEU A 3 -3.70 9.49 2.17
C LEU A 3 -4.91 8.54 2.18
N GLU A 4 -5.86 8.74 3.09
CA GLU A 4 -7.06 7.88 3.18
C GLU A 4 -7.98 8.09 1.98
N ASP A 5 -8.01 9.29 1.42
CA ASP A 5 -8.85 9.62 0.26
C ASP A 5 -8.41 8.89 -1.03
N LEU A 6 -7.16 8.43 -1.11
CA LEU A 6 -6.62 7.67 -2.24
C LEU A 6 -6.94 6.16 -2.13
N ILE A 7 -7.20 5.67 -0.91
CA ILE A 7 -7.38 4.24 -0.65
C ILE A 7 -8.85 3.90 -0.78
N THR A 8 -9.21 3.25 -1.88
CA THR A 8 -10.58 2.76 -2.08
C THR A 8 -10.85 1.47 -1.32
N THR A 9 -9.82 0.68 -1.07
CA THR A 9 -9.94 -0.54 -0.26
C THR A 9 -8.64 -0.81 0.48
N HIS A 10 -8.77 -1.12 1.77
CA HIS A 10 -7.68 -1.61 2.59
C HIS A 10 -8.05 -2.98 3.16
N LEU A 11 -7.23 -3.98 2.86
CA LEU A 11 -7.35 -5.32 3.42
C LEU A 11 -6.10 -5.66 4.22
N HIS A 12 -6.30 -5.96 5.50
CA HIS A 12 -5.29 -6.52 6.39
C HIS A 12 -5.59 -7.99 6.62
N SER A 13 -4.61 -8.87 6.44
CA SER A 13 -4.72 -10.28 6.79
C SER A 13 -3.50 -10.76 7.57
N LYS A 14 -3.72 -11.42 8.69
CA LYS A 14 -2.65 -12.06 9.46
C LYS A 14 -2.35 -13.41 8.81
N ILE A 15 -1.10 -13.62 8.39
CA ILE A 15 -0.68 -14.89 7.78
C ILE A 15 -0.15 -15.83 8.87
N GLU A 16 1.07 -15.60 9.36
CA GLU A 16 1.74 -16.51 10.28
C GLU A 16 2.64 -15.75 11.26
N GLY A 17 2.61 -16.16 12.53
CA GLY A 17 3.35 -15.51 13.61
C GLY A 17 3.01 -14.02 13.73
N ASN A 18 4.04 -13.18 13.55
CA ASN A 18 3.92 -11.72 13.57
C ASN A 18 3.93 -11.09 12.16
N LYS A 19 3.72 -11.89 11.10
CA LYS A 19 3.63 -11.39 9.72
C LYS A 19 2.20 -11.13 9.30
N CYS A 20 2.00 -9.98 8.66
CA CYS A 20 0.73 -9.57 8.08
C CYS A 20 0.90 -9.28 6.59
N MET A 21 -0.14 -9.54 5.81
CA MET A 21 -0.31 -9.08 4.45
C MET A 21 -1.23 -7.87 4.46
N GLU A 22 -0.80 -6.81 3.79
CA GLU A 22 -1.60 -5.62 3.57
C GLU A 22 -1.82 -5.47 2.05
N LEU A 23 -3.07 -5.27 1.64
CA LEU A 23 -3.43 -4.91 0.26
C LEU A 23 -4.13 -3.56 0.29
N PHE A 24 -3.55 -2.62 -0.44
CA PHE A 24 -4.11 -1.29 -0.68
C PHE A 24 -4.54 -1.20 -2.13
N VAL A 25 -5.83 -0.97 -2.36
CA VAL A 25 -6.36 -0.60 -3.68
C VAL A 25 -6.43 0.92 -3.70
N LEU A 26 -5.80 1.50 -4.72
CA LEU A 26 -5.65 2.94 -4.88
C LEU A 26 -6.35 3.36 -6.16
N ASP A 27 -7.07 4.47 -6.10
CA ASP A 27 -7.66 5.11 -7.27
C ASP A 27 -7.29 6.60 -7.25
N GLY A 28 -6.62 7.06 -8.29
CA GLY A 28 -6.17 8.44 -8.39
C GLY A 28 -5.00 8.64 -9.35
N ASP A 29 -4.46 9.86 -9.32
CA ASP A 29 -3.38 10.29 -10.21
C ASP A 29 -2.09 9.48 -9.99
N GLY A 30 -1.38 9.17 -11.09
CA GLY A 30 -0.16 8.37 -11.06
C GLY A 30 0.98 8.99 -10.22
N GLU A 31 1.05 10.31 -10.11
CA GLU A 31 2.04 11.01 -9.29
C GLU A 31 1.76 10.81 -7.78
N LEU A 32 0.48 10.83 -7.40
CA LEU A 32 0.04 10.56 -6.03
C LEU A 32 0.26 9.09 -5.65
N VAL A 33 -0.09 8.15 -6.55
CA VAL A 33 0.15 6.71 -6.35
C VAL A 33 1.64 6.38 -6.23
N SER A 34 2.49 7.05 -7.03
CA SER A 34 3.95 6.90 -6.98
C SER A 34 4.53 7.39 -5.64
N THR A 35 4.07 8.54 -5.17
CA THR A 35 4.49 9.11 -3.88
C THR A 35 4.07 8.21 -2.72
N PHE A 36 2.82 7.74 -2.73
CA PHE A 36 2.29 6.80 -1.75
C PHE A 36 3.12 5.51 -1.67
N THR A 37 3.47 4.93 -2.82
CA THR A 37 4.27 3.70 -2.88
C THR A 37 5.69 3.89 -2.31
N LYS A 38 6.33 5.05 -2.54
CA LYS A 38 7.66 5.35 -1.99
C LYS A 38 7.66 5.36 -0.47
N ASP A 39 6.62 5.88 0.16
CA ASP A 39 6.51 5.92 1.62
C ASP A 39 6.45 4.51 2.23
N PHE A 40 5.79 3.55 1.57
CA PHE A 40 5.83 2.14 2.00
C PHE A 40 7.20 1.50 1.85
N GLN A 41 7.92 1.84 0.77
CA GLN A 41 9.26 1.28 0.52
C GLN A 41 10.30 1.78 1.53
N ILE A 42 10.13 2.98 2.09
CA ILE A 42 11.03 3.54 3.11
C ILE A 42 10.73 2.95 4.51
N ASN A 43 9.54 2.39 4.71
CA ASN A 43 9.14 1.83 5.99
C ASN A 43 9.81 0.46 6.26
N LYS A 44 10.80 0.46 7.15
CA LYS A 44 11.59 -0.74 7.54
C LYS A 44 10.79 -1.89 8.17
N LYS A 45 9.50 -1.71 8.44
CA LYS A 45 8.62 -2.78 8.97
C LYS A 45 7.95 -3.61 7.87
N MET A 46 8.14 -3.25 6.59
CA MET A 46 7.56 -3.99 5.47
C MET A 46 8.61 -4.89 4.82
N ASP A 47 8.41 -6.21 4.92
CA ASP A 47 9.33 -7.21 4.36
C ASP A 47 9.35 -7.16 2.81
N THR A 48 8.22 -6.85 2.17
CA THR A 48 8.09 -6.80 0.71
C THR A 48 6.98 -5.83 0.32
N VAL A 49 7.24 -5.00 -0.68
CA VAL A 49 6.27 -4.05 -1.26
C VAL A 49 6.32 -4.18 -2.78
N LYS A 50 5.16 -4.36 -3.42
CA LYS A 50 5.04 -4.41 -4.89
C LYS A 50 3.86 -3.58 -5.33
N LEU A 51 4.11 -2.64 -6.24
CA LEU A 51 3.06 -1.89 -6.93
C LEU A 51 2.66 -2.64 -8.20
N VAL A 52 1.36 -2.79 -8.42
CA VAL A 52 0.79 -3.33 -9.66
C VAL A 52 -0.18 -2.29 -10.21
N THR A 53 0.07 -1.84 -11.44
CA THR A 53 -0.80 -0.90 -12.15
C THR A 53 -1.80 -1.68 -12.99
N LEU A 54 -3.08 -1.33 -12.87
CA LEU A 54 -4.14 -1.87 -13.73
C LEU A 54 -4.34 -0.89 -14.90
N THR A 55 -4.21 -1.38 -16.12
CA THR A 55 -4.38 -0.63 -17.38
C THR A 55 -5.61 -1.10 -18.13
#